data_AF-A0A5K1JVC7-F1
#
_entry.id   AF-A0A5K1JVC7-F1
#
_cell.length_a   1.000
_cell.length_b   1.000
_cell.length_c   1.000
_cell.angle_alpha   90.00
_cell.angle_beta   90.00
_cell.angle_gamma   90.00
#
_symmetry.space_group_name_H-M   'P 1'
#
loop_
_entity.id
_entity.type
_entity.pdbx_description
1 polymer ?
#
loop_
_entity_poly.entity_id
_entity_poly.type
_entity_poly.pdbx_seq_one_letter_code
_entity_poly.pdbx_strand_id
1 'polypeptide(L)' 'MEQKPEQRTSPHAQDKMFYKNFEGGYITVEYFWRDHQPWLEKQGYSLRPRYHPDWRPSWEGTKKYYEDFEDGLIPM' A
#
# COMPACT_ATOMS: atom_id res chain seq x y z
N MET A 1 -7.92 -17.87 -32.20
CA MET A 1 -6.88 -17.01 -31.61
C MET A 1 -7.19 -16.96 -30.13
N GLU A 2 -6.45 -17.73 -29.34
CA GLU A 2 -6.67 -17.91 -27.90
C GLU A 2 -6.43 -16.55 -27.21
N GLN A 3 -7.50 -15.89 -26.79
CA GLN A 3 -7.38 -14.66 -26.00
C GLN A 3 -6.82 -15.06 -24.63
N LYS A 4 -5.51 -14.88 -24.46
CA LYS A 4 -4.81 -15.08 -23.19
C LYS A 4 -5.55 -14.26 -22.15
N PRO A 5 -5.99 -14.82 -21.00
CA PRO A 5 -6.77 -14.08 -20.03
C PRO A 5 -5.95 -12.86 -19.63
N GLU A 6 -6.47 -11.66 -19.94
CA GLU A 6 -5.91 -10.41 -19.46
C GLU A 6 -5.72 -10.57 -17.96
N GLN A 7 -4.46 -10.69 -17.56
CA GLN A 7 -4.12 -10.77 -16.16
C GLN A 7 -4.76 -9.53 -15.52
N ARG A 8 -5.68 -9.72 -14.57
CA ARG A 8 -6.16 -8.65 -13.68
C ARG A 8 -5.00 -8.22 -12.78
N THR A 9 -3.91 -7.76 -13.38
CA THR A 9 -2.81 -7.12 -12.70
C THR A 9 -3.32 -5.76 -12.28
N SER A 10 -3.23 -5.47 -10.98
CA SER A 10 -3.55 -4.14 -10.48
C SER A 10 -2.71 -3.12 -11.24
N PRO A 11 -3.28 -1.95 -11.62
CA PRO A 11 -2.53 -0.89 -12.28
C PRO A 11 -1.33 -0.41 -11.45
N HIS A 12 -1.32 -0.70 -10.14
CA HIS A 12 -0.25 -0.36 -9.21
C HIS A 12 0.83 -1.45 -9.06
N ALA A 13 0.77 -2.55 -9.83
CA ALA A 13 1.76 -3.62 -9.75
C ALA A 13 3.19 -3.18 -10.13
N GLN A 14 3.30 -2.09 -10.89
CA GLN A 14 4.59 -1.48 -11.29
C GLN A 14 5.17 -0.55 -10.23
N ASP A 15 4.40 -0.17 -9.21
CA ASP A 15 4.86 0.70 -8.12
C ASP A 15 5.92 -0.02 -7.27
N LYS A 16 6.97 0.70 -6.87
CA LYS A 16 8.04 0.16 -6.02
C LYS A 16 7.51 -0.33 -4.68
N MET A 17 6.45 0.30 -4.16
CA MET A 17 5.86 -0.04 -2.88
C MET A 17 4.75 -1.07 -3.02
N PHE A 18 4.57 -1.71 -4.17
CA PHE A 18 3.65 -2.84 -4.29
C PHE A 18 4.14 -4.01 -3.44
N TYR A 19 3.24 -4.70 -2.72
CA TYR A 19 3.60 -5.77 -1.76
C TYR A 19 4.46 -6.92 -2.34
N LYS A 20 4.45 -7.12 -3.67
CA LYS A 20 5.34 -8.10 -4.33
C LYS A 20 6.75 -7.58 -4.58
N ASN A 21 6.90 -6.26 -4.67
CA ASN A 21 8.16 -5.57 -4.97
C ASN A 21 8.86 -5.10 -3.68
N PHE A 22 8.09 -4.85 -2.60
CA PHE A 22 8.58 -4.41 -1.31
C PHE A 22 7.87 -5.15 -0.17
N GLU A 23 8.65 -5.76 0.72
CA GLU A 23 8.13 -6.46 1.90
C GLU A 23 7.48 -5.45 2.87
N GLY A 24 6.20 -5.67 3.18
CA GLY A 24 5.37 -4.71 3.92
C GLY A 24 4.80 -3.58 3.06
N GLY A 25 4.96 -3.64 1.73
CA GLY A 25 4.38 -2.69 0.79
C GLY A 25 2.85 -2.73 0.72
N TYR A 26 2.30 -1.82 -0.07
CA TYR A 26 0.87 -1.69 -0.32
C TYR A 26 0.31 -2.88 -1.09
N ILE A 27 -0.77 -3.45 -0.56
CA ILE A 27 -1.65 -4.33 -1.33
C ILE A 27 -2.61 -3.51 -2.20
N THR A 28 -3.24 -4.15 -3.17
CA THR A 28 -4.10 -3.51 -4.18
C THR A 28 -5.21 -2.65 -3.57
N VAL A 29 -5.79 -3.06 -2.44
CA VAL A 29 -6.83 -2.30 -1.73
C VAL A 29 -6.27 -1.08 -0.99
N GLU A 30 -4.99 -1.09 -0.60
CA GLU A 30 -4.38 0.05 0.09
C GLU A 30 -4.12 1.21 -0.85
N TYR A 31 -3.86 0.93 -2.13
CA TYR A 31 -3.79 1.97 -3.15
C TYR A 31 -5.10 2.76 -3.26
N PHE A 32 -6.26 2.09 -3.12
CA PHE A 32 -7.54 2.78 -3.06
C PHE A 32 -7.60 3.74 -1.87
N TRP A 33 -7.26 3.28 -0.66
CA TRP A 33 -7.28 4.13 0.53
C TRP A 33 -6.24 5.25 0.49
N ARG A 34 -5.05 4.98 -0.06
CA ARG A 34 -4.00 5.97 -0.27
C ARG A 34 -4.47 7.10 -1.19
N ASP A 35 -5.05 6.75 -2.32
CA ASP A 35 -5.52 7.72 -3.31
C ASP A 35 -6.74 8.51 -2.79
N HIS A 36 -7.52 7.93 -1.85
CA HIS A 36 -8.66 8.60 -1.21
C HIS A 36 -8.30 9.34 0.08
N GLN A 37 -7.11 9.13 0.66
CA GLN A 37 -6.69 9.76 1.92
C GLN A 37 -6.85 11.29 1.88
N PRO A 38 -6.41 12.02 0.84
CA PRO A 38 -6.54 13.49 0.82
C PRO A 38 -7.99 13.95 0.74
N TRP A 39 -8.88 13.13 0.17
CA TRP A 39 -10.31 13.41 0.15
C TRP A 39 -10.94 13.15 1.52
N LEU A 40 -10.61 12.03 2.17
CA LEU A 40 -11.07 11.68 3.51
C LEU A 40 -10.62 12.70 4.56
N GLU A 41 -9.37 13.15 4.48
CA GLU A 41 -8.82 14.19 5.36
C GLU A 41 -9.61 15.51 5.24
N LYS A 42 -9.97 15.90 4.01
CA LYS A 42 -10.85 17.06 3.77
C LYS A 42 -12.26 16.89 4.35
N GLN A 43 -12.74 15.66 4.51
CA GLN A 43 -14.02 15.36 5.16
C GLN A 43 -13.89 15.24 6.69
N GLY A 44 -12.68 15.37 7.26
CA GLY A 44 -12.41 15.24 8.70
C GLY A 44 -12.08 13.82 9.16
N TYR A 45 -11.88 12.87 8.24
CA TYR A 45 -11.42 11.52 8.56
C TYR A 45 -9.90 11.44 8.48
N SER A 46 -9.25 11.13 9.60
CA SER A 46 -7.81 10.85 9.65
C SER A 46 -7.58 9.35 9.52
N LEU A 47 -7.03 8.92 8.38
CA LEU A 47 -6.56 7.55 8.20
C LEU A 47 -5.21 7.33 8.88
N ARG A 48 -4.81 6.05 9.02
CA ARG A 48 -3.47 5.71 9.51
C ARG A 48 -2.38 6.34 8.63
N PRO A 49 -1.21 6.71 9.20
CA PRO A 49 -0.07 7.23 8.44
C PRO A 49 0.33 6.38 7.23
N ARG A 50 0.13 5.06 7.32
CA ARG A 50 0.34 4.12 6.22
C ARG A 50 -0.37 4.53 4.93
N TYR A 51 -1.56 5.11 4.99
CA TYR A 51 -2.31 5.52 3.80
C TYR A 51 -1.92 6.90 3.27
N HIS A 52 -0.90 7.55 3.82
CA HIS A 52 -0.44 8.81 3.24
C HIS A 52 0.33 8.56 1.94
N PRO A 53 0.16 9.43 0.93
CA PRO A 53 0.97 9.37 -0.29
C PRO A 53 2.47 9.50 -0.01
N ASP A 54 2.83 10.25 1.04
CA ASP A 54 4.21 10.46 1.49
C ASP A 54 4.65 9.50 2.60
N TRP A 55 3.91 8.42 2.86
CA TRP A 55 4.27 7.44 3.88
C TRP A 55 5.64 6.82 3.61
N ARG A 56 6.43 6.71 4.68
CA ARG A 56 7.71 6.03 4.68
C ARG A 56 7.62 4.83 5.63
N PRO A 57 7.97 3.62 5.17
CA PRO A 57 7.89 2.44 6.01
C PRO A 57 8.82 2.57 7.21
N SER A 58 8.32 2.35 8.43
CA SER A 58 9.12 2.48 9.65
C SER A 58 10.24 1.45 9.75
N TRP A 59 10.11 0.33 9.03
CA TRP A 59 11.15 -0.69 8.94
C TRP A 59 12.22 -0.38 7.90
N GLU A 60 12.06 0.66 7.08
CA GLU A 60 13.06 1.05 6.08
C GLU A 60 14.40 1.37 6.77
N GLY A 61 15.45 0.61 6.45
CA GLY A 61 16.77 0.76 7.07
C GLY A 61 16.92 0.09 8.45
N THR A 62 15.86 -0.53 8.96
CA THR A 62 15.95 -1.39 10.16
C THR A 62 16.18 -2.85 9.77
N LYS A 63 16.78 -3.64 10.66
CA LYS A 63 16.92 -5.10 10.49
C LYS A 63 15.69 -5.88 11.01
N LYS A 64 14.59 -5.19 11.25
CA LYS A 64 13.36 -5.76 11.82
C LYS A 64 12.36 -6.06 10.71
N TYR A 65 11.42 -6.96 10.97
CA TYR A 65 10.37 -7.28 10.01
C TYR A 65 9.30 -6.20 10.03
N TYR A 66 8.61 -5.99 8.90
CA TYR A 66 7.55 -4.97 8.81
C TYR A 66 6.43 -5.22 9.83
N GLU A 67 6.15 -6.49 10.13
CA GLU A 67 5.16 -6.95 11.12
C GLU A 67 5.49 -6.53 12.56
N ASP A 68 6.74 -6.14 12.85
CA ASP A 68 7.12 -5.56 14.15
C ASP A 68 6.64 -4.11 14.33
N PHE A 69 6.11 -3.48 13.26
CA PHE A 69 5.70 -2.08 13.26
C PHE A 69 4.19 -1.94 13.04
N GLU A 70 3.57 -0.98 13.73
CA GLU A 70 2.12 -0.72 13.64
C GLU A 70 1.69 -0.32 12.22
N ASP A 71 2.57 0.34 11.47
CA ASP A 71 2.38 0.72 10.08
C ASP A 71 2.66 -0.43 9.10
N GLY A 72 3.20 -1.57 9.54
CA GLY A 72 3.47 -2.73 8.70
C GLY A 72 2.35 -3.77 8.67
N LEU A 73 1.48 -3.74 9.68
CA LEU A 73 0.33 -4.62 9.76
C LEU A 73 -0.73 -4.22 8.73
N ILE A 74 -0.92 -5.08 7.73
CA ILE A 74 -2.04 -4.98 6.79
C ILE A 74 -3.32 -5.28 7.59
N PRO A 75 -4.31 -4.37 7.62
CA PRO A 75 -5.62 -4.73 8.17
C PRO A 75 -6.24 -5.80 7.28
N MET A 76 -6.30 -7.01 7.81
CA MET A 76 -7.04 -8.15 7.26
C MET A 76 -8.54 -7.87 7.19
#